data_AF-A0AAJ2A0T2-F1
#
_entry.id   AF-A0AAJ2A0T2-F1
#
_cell.length_a   1.000
_cell.length_b   1.000
_cell.length_c   1.000
_cell.angle_alpha   90.00
_cell.angle_beta   90.00
_cell.angle_gamma   90.00
#
_symmetry.space_group_name_H-M   'P 1'
#
loop_
_entity.id
_entity.type
_entity.pdbx_description
1 polymer ?
#
loop_
_entity_poly.entity_id
_entity_poly.type
_entity_poly.pdbx_seq_one_letter_code
_entity_poly.pdbx_strand_id
1 'polypeptide(L)'
;MPNARAPTNASAPVGIFDSGLGGLSVLRAVRALLPHERLVYVADSLYAPYGERDDDFIVDRTMAIGEWLVAQGAKALVVACNTATAQSIALVRERLSIPLVGVEPGVKPAAAVSKTRVVGVLATAVTLRSARFQLLLERYAGDCRFICQPGHGLVQAVERCDTSSPEVMALLEGYLAPMLEAGADTLVLGCTHYPFLDRAIRDIAGERLQLVDTSVAIARQLDRLLETNALKNSSAAVESMPRFCSTADGESQRQLAASLLHLDASVEHVLIPSRRTRLAEPDIV
;
A
#
# COMPACT_ATOMS: atom_id res chain seq x y z
N MET A 1 -28.67 -14.65 7.02
CA MET A 1 -28.41 -13.62 8.06
C MET A 1 -28.44 -12.27 7.36
N PRO A 2 -29.23 -11.28 7.81
CA PRO A 2 -29.18 -9.96 7.19
C PRO A 2 -27.82 -9.32 7.47
N ASN A 3 -27.16 -8.84 6.42
CA ASN A 3 -25.93 -8.05 6.47
C ASN A 3 -26.04 -7.00 7.58
N ALA A 4 -25.17 -7.06 8.58
CA ALA A 4 -25.03 -5.98 9.55
C ALA A 4 -24.75 -4.69 8.77
N ARG A 5 -25.66 -3.72 8.84
CA ARG A 5 -25.44 -2.39 8.25
C ARG A 5 -24.14 -1.83 8.83
N ALA A 6 -23.23 -1.41 7.94
CA ALA A 6 -22.03 -0.69 8.33
C ALA A 6 -22.40 0.50 9.23
N PRO A 7 -21.59 0.82 10.26
CA PRO A 7 -21.87 1.95 11.13
C PRO A 7 -21.96 3.23 10.29
N THR A 8 -23.12 3.88 10.30
CA THR A 8 -23.38 5.22 9.71
C THR A 8 -22.76 6.33 10.56
N ASN A 9 -21.60 6.07 11.16
CA ASN A 9 -20.93 7.00 12.03
C ASN A 9 -19.76 7.62 11.28
N ALA A 10 -19.91 8.87 10.84
CA ALA A 10 -18.86 9.62 10.17
C ALA A 10 -17.58 9.76 11.01
N SER A 11 -17.65 9.62 12.34
CA SER A 11 -16.44 9.61 13.17
C SER A 11 -15.72 8.25 13.16
N ALA A 12 -16.35 7.14 12.76
CA ALA A 12 -15.73 5.80 12.81
C ALA A 12 -14.42 5.70 12.00
N PRO A 13 -13.49 4.80 12.36
CA PRO A 13 -12.18 4.77 11.73
C PRO A 13 -12.21 4.27 10.28
N VAL A 14 -11.22 4.67 9.50
CA VAL A 14 -10.84 3.98 8.25
C VAL A 14 -9.82 2.91 8.58
N GLY A 15 -10.08 1.68 8.14
CA GLY A 15 -9.12 0.59 8.20
C GLY A 15 -8.15 0.66 7.03
N ILE A 16 -6.86 0.52 7.28
CA ILE A 16 -5.81 0.38 6.27
C ILE A 16 -5.09 -0.94 6.54
N PHE A 17 -5.05 -1.83 5.55
CA PHE A 17 -4.42 -3.13 5.68
C PHE A 17 -3.31 -3.31 4.64
N ASP A 18 -2.16 -3.81 5.07
CA ASP A 18 -1.09 -4.31 4.20
C ASP A 18 -0.59 -5.68 4.69
N SER A 19 -0.06 -6.50 3.79
CA SER A 19 0.53 -7.79 4.18
C SER A 19 1.80 -7.63 5.00
N GLY A 20 2.43 -6.45 4.98
CA GLY A 20 3.61 -6.14 5.78
C GLY A 20 3.68 -4.64 6.07
N LEU A 21 4.86 -4.04 5.85
CA LEU A 21 5.15 -2.67 6.30
C LEU A 21 5.07 -1.63 5.20
N GLY A 22 4.99 -2.05 3.94
CA GLY A 22 4.97 -1.13 2.80
C GLY A 22 3.76 -0.20 2.80
N GLY A 23 2.62 -0.66 3.32
CA GLY A 23 1.39 0.13 3.44
C GLY A 23 1.53 1.40 4.30
N LEU A 24 2.61 1.55 5.06
CA LEU A 24 2.90 2.78 5.80
C LEU A 24 3.01 4.02 4.88
N SER A 25 3.41 3.86 3.61
CA SER A 25 3.39 4.97 2.65
C SER A 25 1.97 5.45 2.33
N VAL A 26 1.03 4.50 2.22
CA VAL A 26 -0.40 4.78 2.05
C VAL A 26 -0.96 5.44 3.30
N LEU A 27 -0.63 4.94 4.49
CA LEU A 27 -1.00 5.58 5.75
C LEU A 27 -0.50 7.03 5.82
N ARG A 28 0.77 7.28 5.46
CA ARG A 28 1.36 8.63 5.40
C ARG A 28 0.55 9.56 4.49
N ALA A 29 0.23 9.10 3.28
CA ALA A 29 -0.54 9.89 2.32
C ALA A 29 -1.98 10.15 2.78
N VAL A 30 -2.64 9.15 3.38
CA VAL A 30 -3.99 9.29 3.94
C VAL A 30 -4.00 10.30 5.08
N ARG A 31 -3.06 10.23 6.03
CA ARG A 31 -2.96 11.20 7.14
C ARG A 31 -2.74 12.63 6.65
N ALA A 32 -1.89 12.81 5.64
CA ALA A 32 -1.59 14.12 5.09
C ALA A 32 -2.82 14.76 4.41
N LEU A 33 -3.63 13.96 3.70
CA LEU A 33 -4.81 14.46 2.98
C LEU A 33 -6.08 14.52 3.84
N LEU A 34 -6.22 13.59 4.78
CA LEU A 34 -7.42 13.38 5.61
C LEU A 34 -7.06 13.43 7.11
N PRO A 35 -6.58 14.59 7.62
CA PRO A 35 -6.04 14.72 8.98
C PRO A 35 -7.09 14.56 10.09
N HIS A 36 -8.38 14.61 9.76
CA HIS A 36 -9.48 14.45 10.70
C HIS A 36 -9.98 13.01 10.79
N GLU A 37 -9.47 12.10 9.95
CA GLU A 37 -9.91 10.72 9.93
C GLU A 37 -9.22 9.90 11.03
N ARG A 38 -10.01 9.12 11.77
CA ARG A 38 -9.48 8.08 12.67
C ARG A 38 -8.96 6.94 11.82
N LEU A 39 -7.76 6.46 12.10
CA LEU A 39 -7.12 5.41 11.29
C LEU A 39 -6.76 4.20 12.15
N VAL A 40 -7.06 3.01 11.63
CA VAL A 40 -6.55 1.74 12.15
C VAL A 40 -5.69 1.12 11.06
N TYR A 41 -4.40 0.96 11.32
CA TYR A 41 -3.47 0.31 10.39
C TYR A 41 -3.16 -1.11 10.87
N VAL A 42 -3.32 -2.09 9.99
CA VAL A 42 -3.04 -3.50 10.25
C VAL A 42 -1.95 -4.00 9.31
N ALA A 43 -0.85 -4.50 9.88
CA ALA A 43 0.15 -5.28 9.15
C ALA A 43 -0.06 -6.78 9.42
N ASP A 44 -0.27 -7.58 8.37
CA ASP A 44 -0.37 -9.04 8.48
C ASP A 44 1.01 -9.72 8.44
N SER A 45 1.98 -9.12 9.15
CA SER A 45 3.41 -9.45 9.06
C SER A 45 3.73 -10.90 9.39
N LEU A 46 2.93 -11.57 10.22
CA LEU A 46 3.13 -13.00 10.54
C LEU A 46 2.98 -13.90 9.31
N TYR A 47 2.15 -13.50 8.34
CA TYR A 47 1.85 -14.27 7.15
C TYR A 47 2.47 -13.67 5.88
N ALA A 48 3.28 -12.63 6.03
CA ALA A 48 4.10 -12.06 4.96
C ALA A 48 5.17 -13.06 4.47
N PRO A 49 5.72 -12.86 3.26
CA PRO A 49 5.20 -12.00 2.19
C PRO A 49 4.08 -12.70 1.41
N TYR A 50 3.03 -11.96 1.05
CA TYR A 50 1.91 -12.52 0.28
C TYR A 50 2.30 -12.91 -1.16
N GLY A 51 3.36 -12.34 -1.72
CA GLY A 51 3.82 -12.67 -3.07
C GLY A 51 4.27 -14.13 -3.26
N GLU A 52 4.49 -14.86 -2.17
CA GLU A 52 4.88 -16.28 -2.16
C GLU A 52 3.73 -17.22 -1.77
N ARG A 53 2.53 -16.68 -1.56
CA ARG A 53 1.35 -17.44 -1.13
C ARG A 53 0.43 -17.70 -2.32
N ASP A 54 -0.37 -18.75 -2.22
CA ASP A 54 -1.40 -19.07 -3.20
C ASP A 54 -2.60 -18.11 -3.13
N ASP A 55 -3.37 -18.02 -4.22
CA ASP A 55 -4.48 -17.07 -4.34
C ASP A 55 -5.59 -17.30 -3.30
N ASP A 56 -5.90 -18.57 -2.98
CA ASP A 56 -6.92 -18.91 -1.98
C ASP A 56 -6.49 -18.45 -0.57
N PHE A 57 -5.22 -18.60 -0.23
CA PHE A 57 -4.65 -18.09 1.01
C PHE A 57 -4.76 -16.55 1.10
N ILE A 58 -4.39 -15.84 0.03
CA ILE A 58 -4.43 -14.37 -0.01
C ILE A 58 -5.86 -13.86 0.15
N VAL A 59 -6.82 -14.52 -0.52
CA VAL A 59 -8.25 -14.20 -0.42
C VAL A 59 -8.76 -14.45 1.00
N ASP A 60 -8.48 -15.61 1.58
CA ASP A 60 -8.90 -15.99 2.93
C ASP A 60 -8.35 -15.02 3.99
N ARG A 61 -7.05 -14.68 3.91
CA ARG A 61 -6.44 -13.69 4.81
C ARG A 61 -7.03 -12.30 4.63
N THR A 62 -7.16 -11.82 3.39
CA THR A 62 -7.70 -10.47 3.16
C THR A 62 -9.14 -10.35 3.66
N MET A 63 -9.96 -11.39 3.45
CA MET A 63 -11.32 -11.43 4.00
C MET A 63 -11.32 -11.39 5.52
N ALA A 64 -10.52 -12.23 6.19
CA ALA A 64 -10.47 -12.27 7.65
C ALA A 64 -10.05 -10.92 8.26
N ILE A 65 -9.07 -10.24 7.66
CA ILE A 65 -8.63 -8.92 8.12
C ILE A 65 -9.68 -7.85 7.84
N GLY A 66 -10.34 -7.91 6.68
CA GLY A 66 -11.45 -7.02 6.35
C GLY A 66 -12.63 -7.16 7.32
N GLU A 67 -13.04 -8.39 7.63
CA GLU A 67 -14.08 -8.70 8.63
C GLU A 67 -13.67 -8.24 10.03
N TRP A 68 -12.41 -8.48 10.41
CA TRP A 68 -11.89 -8.01 11.69
C TRP A 68 -11.93 -6.48 11.79
N LEU A 69 -11.49 -5.76 10.75
CA LEU A 69 -11.54 -4.29 10.71
C LEU A 69 -12.98 -3.76 10.79
N VAL A 70 -13.93 -4.42 10.11
CA VAL A 70 -15.36 -4.10 10.23
C VAL A 70 -15.85 -4.33 11.68
N ALA A 71 -15.43 -5.42 12.32
CA ALA A 71 -15.75 -5.70 13.73
C ALA A 71 -15.09 -4.69 14.69
N GLN A 72 -13.95 -4.11 14.33
CA GLN A 72 -13.34 -2.97 15.04
C GLN A 72 -14.04 -1.63 14.74
N GLY A 73 -15.13 -1.64 13.98
CA GLY A 73 -15.95 -0.47 13.68
C GLY A 73 -15.49 0.34 12.47
N ALA A 74 -14.64 -0.20 11.59
CA ALA A 74 -14.19 0.54 10.41
C ALA A 74 -15.37 0.91 9.49
N LYS A 75 -15.40 2.16 9.02
CA LYS A 75 -16.42 2.67 8.07
C LYS A 75 -16.02 2.50 6.62
N ALA A 76 -14.73 2.35 6.34
CA ALA A 76 -14.16 2.13 5.02
C ALA A 76 -12.85 1.34 5.15
N LEU A 77 -12.46 0.66 4.09
CA LEU A 77 -11.26 -0.17 4.04
C LEU A 77 -10.35 0.24 2.88
N VAL A 78 -9.07 0.42 3.16
CA VAL A 78 -8.00 0.54 2.17
C VAL A 78 -7.16 -0.73 2.21
N VAL A 79 -7.18 -1.50 1.13
CA VAL A 79 -6.24 -2.60 0.91
C VAL A 79 -4.99 -2.00 0.27
N ALA A 80 -3.97 -1.71 1.09
CA ALA A 80 -2.73 -1.06 0.67
C ALA A 80 -1.73 -2.03 0.02
N CYS A 81 -1.91 -3.34 0.19
CA CYS A 81 -1.05 -4.34 -0.45
C CYS A 81 -1.44 -4.54 -1.92
N ASN A 82 -0.47 -4.36 -2.83
CA ASN A 82 -0.65 -4.59 -4.27
C ASN A 82 -1.08 -6.03 -4.56
N THR A 83 -0.43 -7.01 -3.93
CA THR A 83 -0.73 -8.44 -4.11
C THR A 83 -2.11 -8.79 -3.59
N ALA A 84 -2.47 -8.32 -2.38
CA ALA A 84 -3.81 -8.51 -1.84
C ALA A 84 -4.86 -7.87 -2.74
N THR A 85 -4.66 -6.62 -3.15
CA THR A 85 -5.60 -5.93 -4.06
C THR A 85 -5.79 -6.71 -5.36
N ALA A 86 -4.68 -7.19 -5.96
CA ALA A 86 -4.71 -7.89 -7.22
C ALA A 86 -5.59 -9.14 -7.19
N GLN A 87 -5.48 -9.93 -6.11
CA GLN A 87 -6.11 -11.25 -6.02
C GLN A 87 -7.46 -11.27 -5.31
N SER A 88 -7.69 -10.39 -4.33
CA SER A 88 -8.86 -10.55 -3.45
C SER A 88 -9.89 -9.42 -3.53
N ILE A 89 -9.54 -8.22 -3.99
CA ILE A 89 -10.41 -7.04 -3.76
C ILE A 89 -11.80 -7.16 -4.37
N ALA A 90 -11.96 -7.82 -5.52
CA ALA A 90 -13.25 -8.01 -6.16
C ALA A 90 -14.17 -8.88 -5.27
N LEU A 91 -13.67 -10.02 -4.81
CA LEU A 91 -14.38 -10.92 -3.92
C LEU A 91 -14.68 -10.27 -2.56
N VAL A 92 -13.70 -9.54 -2.00
CA VAL A 92 -13.87 -8.87 -0.71
C VAL A 92 -14.94 -7.78 -0.80
N ARG A 93 -15.01 -7.05 -1.92
CA ARG A 93 -16.03 -6.03 -2.17
C ARG A 93 -17.45 -6.58 -2.25
N GLU A 94 -17.61 -7.82 -2.71
CA GLU A 94 -18.92 -8.48 -2.74
C GLU A 94 -19.41 -8.90 -1.35
N ARG A 95 -18.47 -9.12 -0.42
CA ARG A 95 -18.75 -9.67 0.93
C ARG A 95 -18.84 -8.60 2.01
N LEU A 96 -17.98 -7.59 1.98
CA LEU A 96 -17.97 -6.53 2.98
C LEU A 96 -18.99 -5.44 2.64
N SER A 97 -19.72 -4.97 3.64
CA SER A 97 -20.73 -3.93 3.50
C SER A 97 -20.18 -2.50 3.56
N ILE A 98 -18.88 -2.34 3.80
CA ILE A 98 -18.21 -1.04 3.84
C ILE A 98 -17.60 -0.73 2.47
N PRO A 99 -17.40 0.56 2.12
CA PRO A 99 -16.68 0.92 0.90
C PRO A 99 -15.20 0.51 0.93
N LEU A 100 -14.66 0.07 -0.21
CA LEU A 100 -13.28 -0.40 -0.36
C LEU A 100 -12.48 0.41 -1.38
N VAL A 101 -11.24 0.74 -1.03
CA VAL A 101 -10.20 1.24 -1.95
C VAL A 101 -9.08 0.21 -2.03
N GLY A 102 -8.62 -0.09 -3.24
CA GLY A 102 -7.43 -0.91 -3.45
C GLY A 102 -6.33 -0.12 -4.15
N VAL A 103 -5.17 -0.74 -4.27
CA VAL A 103 -4.05 -0.19 -5.04
C VAL A 103 -4.05 -0.70 -6.47
N GLU A 104 -3.72 0.18 -7.40
CA GLU A 104 -3.36 -0.19 -8.76
C GLU A 104 -1.99 0.43 -9.10
N PRO A 105 -1.10 -0.29 -9.82
CA PRO A 105 0.14 0.28 -10.31
C PRO A 105 -0.08 1.59 -11.07
N GLY A 106 0.81 2.56 -10.88
CA GLY A 106 0.73 3.90 -11.47
C GLY A 106 0.92 3.97 -13.00
N VAL A 107 0.69 2.90 -13.75
CA VAL A 107 0.91 2.80 -15.20
C VAL A 107 0.04 3.80 -15.96
N LYS A 108 -1.28 3.78 -15.73
CA LYS A 108 -2.24 4.69 -16.39
C LYS A 108 -1.91 6.18 -16.13
N PRO A 109 -1.73 6.64 -14.87
CA PRO A 109 -1.38 8.03 -14.64
C PRO A 109 0.00 8.39 -15.21
N ALA A 110 0.98 7.46 -15.19
CA ALA A 110 2.29 7.74 -15.78
C ALA A 110 2.23 7.93 -17.29
N ALA A 111 1.47 7.10 -18.01
CA ALA A 111 1.26 7.27 -19.44
C ALA A 111 0.61 8.63 -19.78
N ALA A 112 -0.28 9.12 -18.91
CA ALA A 112 -1.00 10.37 -19.12
C ALA A 112 -0.16 11.63 -18.84
N VAL A 113 0.83 11.56 -17.93
CA VAL A 113 1.65 12.73 -17.56
C VAL A 113 2.99 12.81 -18.29
N SER A 114 3.50 11.68 -18.81
CA SER A 114 4.76 11.65 -19.56
C SER A 114 4.66 12.45 -20.85
N LYS A 115 5.62 13.36 -21.04
CA LYS A 115 5.78 14.19 -22.24
C LYS A 115 6.66 13.50 -23.28
N THR A 116 7.71 12.81 -22.85
CA THR A 116 8.62 12.07 -23.75
C THR A 116 8.03 10.74 -24.21
N ARG A 117 6.93 10.30 -23.59
CA ARG A 117 6.33 8.97 -23.77
C ARG A 117 7.31 7.84 -23.42
N VAL A 118 8.31 8.12 -22.58
CA VAL A 118 9.21 7.11 -22.01
C VAL A 118 9.01 7.13 -20.50
N VAL A 119 8.60 5.99 -19.96
CA VAL A 119 8.23 5.84 -18.54
C VAL A 119 9.09 4.75 -17.91
N GLY A 120 9.80 5.08 -16.85
CA GLY A 120 10.42 4.11 -15.96
C GLY A 120 9.39 3.47 -15.03
N VAL A 121 9.54 2.17 -14.75
CA VAL A 121 8.79 1.49 -13.69
C VAL A 121 9.77 0.78 -12.77
N LEU A 122 9.86 1.25 -11.52
CA LEU A 122 10.62 0.59 -10.47
C LEU A 122 9.63 -0.19 -9.59
N ALA A 123 9.70 -1.52 -9.62
CA ALA A 123 8.83 -2.39 -8.82
C ALA A 123 9.55 -3.67 -8.40
N THR A 124 8.90 -4.51 -7.59
CA THR A 124 9.46 -5.83 -7.25
C THR A 124 9.43 -6.76 -8.47
N ALA A 125 10.36 -7.71 -8.54
CA ALA A 125 10.44 -8.67 -9.64
C ALA A 125 9.15 -9.51 -9.77
N VAL A 126 8.48 -9.81 -8.65
CA VAL A 126 7.19 -10.51 -8.63
C VAL A 126 6.10 -9.67 -9.30
N THR A 127 5.99 -8.39 -8.94
CA THR A 127 5.01 -7.48 -9.56
C THR A 127 5.23 -7.38 -11.06
N LEU A 128 6.47 -7.19 -11.51
CA LEU A 128 6.79 -7.04 -12.93
C LEU A 128 6.49 -8.29 -13.76
N ARG A 129 6.64 -9.49 -13.18
CA ARG A 129 6.29 -10.75 -13.86
C ARG A 129 4.80 -11.10 -13.80
N SER A 130 4.01 -10.41 -12.98
CA SER A 130 2.61 -10.77 -12.78
C SER A 130 1.77 -10.53 -14.04
N ALA A 131 0.88 -11.48 -14.36
CA ALA A 131 -0.04 -11.35 -15.50
C ALA A 131 -0.88 -10.08 -15.41
N ARG A 132 -1.29 -9.68 -14.20
CA ARG A 132 -2.03 -8.44 -13.96
C ARG A 132 -1.23 -7.19 -14.38
N PHE A 133 0.04 -7.11 -14.01
CA PHE A 133 0.88 -5.97 -14.40
C PHE A 133 1.10 -5.93 -15.91
N GLN A 134 1.30 -7.08 -16.55
CA GLN A 134 1.40 -7.18 -18.02
C GLN A 134 0.11 -6.72 -18.70
N LEU A 135 -1.06 -7.15 -18.24
CA LEU A 135 -2.36 -6.68 -18.75
C LEU A 135 -2.57 -5.17 -18.56
N LEU A 136 -2.04 -4.59 -17.46
CA LEU A 136 -2.10 -3.15 -17.24
C LEU A 136 -1.20 -2.38 -18.21
N LEU A 137 0.01 -2.90 -18.48
CA LEU A 137 0.88 -2.35 -19.51
C LEU A 137 0.21 -2.45 -20.88
N GLU A 138 -0.30 -3.60 -21.28
CA GLU A 138 -0.99 -3.77 -22.57
C GLU A 138 -2.18 -2.81 -22.72
N ARG A 139 -2.97 -2.64 -21.65
CA ARG A 139 -4.16 -1.79 -21.67
C ARG A 139 -3.84 -0.30 -21.72
N TYR A 140 -2.79 0.14 -21.03
CA TYR A 140 -2.55 1.56 -20.78
C TYR A 140 -1.24 2.09 -21.36
N ALA A 141 -0.40 1.23 -21.94
CA ALA A 141 0.84 1.69 -22.55
C ALA A 141 0.56 2.60 -23.74
N GLY A 142 -0.38 2.21 -24.62
CA GLY A 142 -0.63 2.95 -25.85
C GLY A 142 0.67 3.13 -26.64
N ASP A 143 1.05 4.37 -26.89
CA ASP A 143 2.30 4.81 -27.53
C ASP A 143 3.44 5.14 -26.53
N CYS A 144 3.24 4.93 -25.22
CA CYS A 144 4.32 5.04 -24.24
C CYS A 144 5.20 3.80 -24.22
N ARG A 145 6.53 4.02 -24.23
CA ARG A 145 7.54 3.00 -23.95
C ARG A 145 7.75 2.88 -22.44
N PHE A 146 7.46 1.71 -21.88
CA PHE A 146 7.71 1.40 -20.48
C PHE A 146 9.03 0.64 -20.30
N ILE A 147 9.90 1.13 -19.40
CA ILE A 147 11.17 0.50 -19.03
C ILE A 147 11.01 -0.05 -17.62
N CYS A 148 10.83 -1.37 -17.51
CA CYS A 148 10.58 -2.04 -16.24
C CYS A 148 11.89 -2.50 -15.59
N GLN A 149 12.13 -2.06 -14.36
CA GLN A 149 13.33 -2.38 -13.58
C GLN A 149 12.95 -3.02 -12.25
N PRO A 150 13.38 -4.27 -11.99
CA PRO A 150 13.31 -4.86 -10.67
C PRO A 150 14.20 -4.08 -9.67
N GLY A 151 13.60 -3.59 -8.58
CA GLY A 151 14.30 -2.88 -7.51
C GLY A 151 14.80 -3.83 -6.40
N HIS A 152 15.72 -4.75 -6.74
CA HIS A 152 16.28 -5.69 -5.77
C HIS A 152 16.98 -4.95 -4.60
N GLY A 153 16.87 -5.46 -3.38
CA GLY A 153 17.49 -4.85 -2.19
C GLY A 153 16.77 -3.62 -1.63
N LEU A 154 15.96 -2.91 -2.43
CA LEU A 154 15.31 -1.66 -2.00
C LEU A 154 14.24 -1.85 -0.91
N VAL A 155 13.48 -2.95 -0.97
CA VAL A 155 12.49 -3.26 0.08
C VAL A 155 13.20 -3.50 1.40
N GLN A 156 14.24 -4.34 1.39
CA GLN A 156 15.01 -4.67 2.58
C GLN A 156 15.74 -3.45 3.16
N ALA A 157 16.21 -2.54 2.31
CA ALA A 157 16.81 -1.28 2.76
C ALA A 157 15.79 -0.42 3.51
N VAL A 158 14.60 -0.21 2.93
CA VAL A 158 13.52 0.55 3.58
C VAL A 158 13.07 -0.10 4.89
N GLU A 159 12.97 -1.43 4.94
CA GLU A 159 12.65 -2.17 6.17
C GLU A 159 13.74 -2.09 7.24
N ARG A 160 14.98 -1.79 6.87
CA ARG A 160 16.06 -1.45 7.83
C ARG A 160 16.11 0.04 8.17
N CYS A 161 15.11 0.82 7.75
CA CYS A 161 15.07 2.28 7.87
C CYS A 161 16.24 2.98 7.14
N ASP A 162 16.85 2.32 6.15
CA ASP A 162 17.89 2.88 5.31
C ASP A 162 17.30 3.35 3.98
N THR A 163 17.32 4.66 3.77
CA THR A 163 16.72 5.30 2.58
C THR A 163 17.72 6.10 1.75
N SER A 164 18.97 6.22 2.21
CA SER A 164 19.95 7.11 1.58
C SER A 164 21.41 6.74 1.87
N SER A 165 21.70 5.54 2.39
CA SER A 165 23.10 5.11 2.52
C SER A 165 23.80 5.04 1.16
N PRO A 166 25.14 5.09 1.13
CA PRO A 166 25.89 4.91 -0.12
C PRO A 166 25.51 3.62 -0.88
N GLU A 167 25.14 2.56 -0.17
CA GLU A 167 24.68 1.30 -0.78
C GLU A 167 23.32 1.47 -1.47
N VAL A 168 22.35 2.11 -0.80
CA VAL A 168 21.03 2.42 -1.39
C VAL A 168 21.17 3.37 -2.59
N MET A 169 22.03 4.38 -2.50
CA MET A 169 22.28 5.32 -3.59
C MET A 169 22.86 4.58 -4.80
N ALA A 170 23.86 3.71 -4.60
CA ALA A 170 24.46 2.92 -5.69
C ALA A 170 23.44 1.98 -6.37
N LEU A 171 22.56 1.34 -5.60
CA LEU A 171 21.47 0.53 -6.17
C LEU A 171 20.54 1.39 -7.04
N LEU A 172 20.07 2.52 -6.51
CA LEU A 172 19.17 3.42 -7.23
C LEU A 172 19.84 3.99 -8.50
N GLU A 173 21.09 4.40 -8.44
CA GLU A 173 21.83 4.88 -9.61
C GLU A 173 21.87 3.83 -10.72
N GLY A 174 22.21 2.58 -10.39
CA GLY A 174 22.22 1.48 -11.36
C GLY A 174 20.84 1.19 -11.96
N TYR A 175 19.77 1.33 -11.18
CA TYR A 175 18.40 1.10 -11.64
C TYR A 175 17.83 2.25 -12.47
N LEU A 176 18.19 3.49 -12.15
CA LEU A 176 17.67 4.69 -12.81
C LEU A 176 18.46 5.07 -14.06
N ALA A 177 19.75 4.78 -14.11
CA ALA A 177 20.61 5.08 -15.27
C ALA A 177 20.02 4.65 -16.63
N PRO A 178 19.61 3.37 -16.84
CA PRO A 178 19.07 2.96 -18.14
C PRO A 178 17.75 3.65 -18.50
N MET A 179 16.97 4.10 -17.51
CA MET A 179 15.73 4.85 -17.75
C MET A 179 16.05 6.28 -18.18
N LEU A 180 16.98 6.93 -17.48
CA LEU A 180 17.41 8.30 -17.75
C LEU A 180 18.09 8.40 -19.13
N GLU A 181 18.97 7.45 -19.46
CA GLU A 181 19.63 7.35 -20.77
C GLU A 181 18.64 7.17 -21.92
N ALA A 182 17.55 6.45 -21.68
CA ALA A 182 16.48 6.26 -22.66
C ALA A 182 15.51 7.46 -22.76
N GLY A 183 15.74 8.55 -22.00
CA GLY A 183 14.91 9.75 -22.03
C GLY A 183 13.62 9.64 -21.24
N ALA A 184 13.56 8.76 -20.23
CA ALA A 184 12.41 8.70 -19.33
C ALA A 184 12.25 10.03 -18.60
N ASP A 185 11.03 10.56 -18.61
CA ASP A 185 10.67 11.79 -17.88
C ASP A 185 9.74 11.52 -16.70
N THR A 186 9.33 10.26 -16.52
CA THR A 186 8.35 9.83 -15.54
C THR A 186 8.79 8.51 -14.94
N LEU A 187 8.65 8.35 -13.63
CA LEU A 187 8.97 7.11 -12.91
C LEU A 187 7.79 6.65 -12.06
N VAL A 188 7.32 5.43 -12.32
CA VAL A 188 6.33 4.75 -11.47
C VAL A 188 7.02 4.09 -10.29
N LEU A 189 6.60 4.44 -9.08
CA LEU A 189 6.96 3.75 -7.85
C LEU A 189 5.99 2.57 -7.63
N GLY A 190 6.30 1.42 -8.22
CA GLY A 190 5.44 0.23 -8.27
C GLY A 190 5.48 -0.67 -7.03
N CYS A 191 6.14 -0.24 -5.95
CA CYS A 191 6.16 -0.91 -4.66
C CYS A 191 5.80 0.11 -3.58
N THR A 192 5.00 -0.31 -2.61
CA THR A 192 4.56 0.52 -1.49
C THR A 192 5.70 1.01 -0.59
N HIS A 193 6.90 0.40 -0.66
CA HIS A 193 8.09 0.86 0.05
C HIS A 193 8.80 2.02 -0.66
N TYR A 194 8.72 2.11 -1.99
CA TYR A 194 9.56 3.03 -2.77
C TYR A 194 9.21 4.53 -2.61
N PRO A 195 7.99 4.94 -2.18
CA PRO A 195 7.74 6.32 -1.76
C PRO A 195 8.61 6.84 -0.61
N PHE A 196 9.30 5.97 0.13
CA PHE A 196 10.29 6.38 1.14
C PHE A 196 11.66 6.71 0.54
N LEU A 197 11.89 6.35 -0.73
CA LEU A 197 13.11 6.63 -1.49
C LEU A 197 12.97 7.88 -2.37
N ASP A 198 11.84 8.61 -2.30
CA ASP A 198 11.57 9.80 -3.14
C ASP A 198 12.73 10.80 -3.12
N ARG A 199 13.26 11.12 -1.92
CA ARG A 199 14.40 12.02 -1.78
C ARG A 199 15.65 11.50 -2.49
N ALA A 200 16.06 10.26 -2.22
CA ALA A 200 17.24 9.65 -2.85
C ALA A 200 17.10 9.59 -4.38
N ILE A 201 15.91 9.26 -4.89
CA ILE A 201 15.62 9.25 -6.32
C ILE A 201 15.75 10.66 -6.90
N ARG A 202 15.26 11.70 -6.20
CA ARG A 202 15.40 13.11 -6.64
C ARG A 202 16.84 13.59 -6.59
N ASP A 203 17.63 13.17 -5.60
CA ASP A 203 19.04 13.51 -5.50
C ASP A 203 19.83 12.98 -6.73
N ILE A 204 19.42 11.83 -7.30
CA ILE A 204 20.02 11.21 -8.49
C ILE A 204 19.45 11.81 -9.80
N ALA A 205 18.12 11.87 -9.90
CA ALA A 205 17.44 12.23 -11.15
C ALA A 205 17.30 13.74 -11.35
N GLY A 206 17.38 14.53 -10.28
CA GLY A 206 16.99 15.93 -10.27
C GLY A 206 15.52 16.11 -10.67
N GLU A 207 15.25 17.11 -11.49
CA GLU A 207 13.90 17.38 -12.04
C GLU A 207 13.56 16.53 -13.27
N ARG A 208 14.47 15.64 -13.70
CA ARG A 208 14.28 14.85 -14.93
C ARG A 208 13.12 13.86 -14.84
N LEU A 209 12.79 13.38 -13.63
CA LEU A 209 11.74 12.38 -13.42
C LEU A 209 10.59 12.96 -12.60
N GLN A 210 9.40 12.98 -13.19
CA GLN A 210 8.15 13.12 -12.46
C GLN A 210 7.81 11.78 -11.78
N LEU A 211 7.81 11.75 -10.45
CA LEU A 211 7.50 10.53 -9.70
C LEU A 211 5.98 10.32 -9.61
N VAL A 212 5.55 9.12 -9.95
CA VAL A 212 4.16 8.66 -9.81
C VAL A 212 4.08 7.75 -8.59
N ASP A 213 3.63 8.33 -7.49
CA ASP A 213 3.33 7.65 -6.23
C ASP A 213 1.83 7.33 -6.15
N THR A 214 1.51 6.04 -6.05
CA THR A 214 0.13 5.56 -5.95
C THR A 214 -0.50 5.85 -4.58
N SER A 215 0.30 6.07 -3.53
CA SER A 215 -0.19 6.37 -2.17
C SER A 215 -1.09 7.61 -2.13
N VAL A 216 -0.68 8.68 -2.84
CA VAL A 216 -1.44 9.93 -2.96
C VAL A 216 -2.74 9.72 -3.75
N ALA A 217 -2.69 8.90 -4.80
CA ALA A 217 -3.87 8.58 -5.60
C ALA A 217 -4.90 7.77 -4.78
N ILE A 218 -4.44 6.83 -3.95
CA ILE A 218 -5.28 6.07 -3.02
C ILE A 218 -5.94 7.00 -2.00
N ALA A 219 -5.18 7.90 -1.38
CA ALA A 219 -5.73 8.86 -0.41
C ALA A 219 -6.83 9.73 -1.04
N ARG A 220 -6.62 10.22 -2.26
CA ARG A 220 -7.64 10.99 -3.01
C ARG A 220 -8.86 10.16 -3.37
N GLN A 221 -8.67 8.88 -3.67
CA GLN A 221 -9.79 7.97 -3.95
C GLN A 221 -10.60 7.68 -2.70
N LEU A 222 -9.94 7.49 -1.55
CA LEU A 222 -10.58 7.35 -0.26
C LEU A 222 -11.40 8.60 0.08
N ASP A 223 -10.84 9.80 -0.09
CA ASP A 223 -11.54 11.07 0.15
C ASP A 223 -12.85 11.17 -0.65
N ARG A 224 -12.78 10.98 -1.98
CA ARG A 224 -13.96 10.96 -2.86
C ARG A 224 -15.00 9.94 -2.43
N LEU A 225 -14.54 8.76 -2.03
CA LEU A 225 -15.41 7.66 -1.63
C LEU A 225 -16.08 7.95 -0.29
N LEU A 226 -15.38 8.54 0.68
CA LEU A 226 -15.96 8.97 1.94
C LEU A 226 -16.99 10.09 1.71
N GLU A 227 -16.69 11.05 0.82
CA GLU A 227 -17.60 12.14 0.49
C GLU A 227 -18.89 11.62 -0.17
N THR A 228 -18.75 10.77 -1.20
CA THR A 228 -19.89 10.22 -1.96
C THR A 228 -20.81 9.38 -1.07
N ASN A 229 -20.28 8.74 -0.03
CA ASN A 229 -21.04 7.94 0.92
C ASN A 229 -21.50 8.73 2.17
N ALA A 230 -21.25 10.04 2.23
CA ALA A 230 -21.52 10.88 3.41
C ALA A 230 -20.87 10.34 4.70
N LEU A 231 -19.64 9.82 4.58
CA LEU A 231 -18.86 9.19 5.64
C LEU A 231 -17.68 10.04 6.13
N LYS A 232 -17.41 11.22 5.54
CA LYS A 232 -16.27 12.07 5.98
C LYS A 232 -16.46 12.54 7.42
N ASN A 233 -15.41 12.42 8.23
CA ASN A 233 -15.44 12.91 9.59
C ASN A 233 -15.53 14.45 9.59
N SER A 234 -16.56 14.99 10.26
CA SER A 234 -16.81 16.43 10.36
C SER A 234 -16.16 17.07 11.59
N SER A 235 -15.38 16.31 12.37
CA SER A 235 -14.67 16.84 13.54
C SER A 235 -13.64 17.90 13.13
N ALA A 236 -13.63 19.02 13.86
CA ALA A 236 -12.59 20.04 13.72
C ALA A 236 -11.27 19.65 14.41
N ALA A 237 -11.29 18.63 15.28
CA ALA A 237 -10.08 18.13 15.92
C ALA A 237 -9.26 17.31 14.91
N VAL A 238 -7.96 17.57 14.86
CA VAL A 238 -7.01 16.70 14.16
C VAL A 238 -6.85 15.42 14.97
N GLU A 239 -6.99 14.28 14.33
CA GLU A 239 -6.75 12.99 14.98
C GLU A 239 -5.25 12.78 15.13
N SER A 240 -4.80 12.58 16.37
CA SER A 240 -3.38 12.70 16.70
C SER A 240 -2.57 11.48 16.26
N MET A 241 -3.12 10.27 16.45
CA MET A 241 -2.36 9.04 16.22
C MET A 241 -3.22 7.90 15.67
N PRO A 242 -2.78 7.22 14.59
CA PRO A 242 -3.38 5.95 14.18
C PRO A 242 -3.25 4.88 15.27
N ARG A 243 -4.23 3.99 15.36
CA ARG A 243 -4.05 2.72 16.05
C ARG A 243 -3.27 1.77 15.15
N PHE A 244 -2.12 1.30 15.61
CA PHE A 244 -1.29 0.35 14.88
C PHE A 244 -1.49 -1.06 15.42
N CYS A 245 -1.75 -2.00 14.52
CA CYS A 245 -1.91 -3.41 14.84
C CYS A 245 -0.99 -4.26 13.94
N SER A 246 -0.47 -5.36 14.48
CA SER A 246 0.34 -6.35 13.77
C SER A 246 -0.11 -7.74 14.15
N THR A 247 -0.12 -8.69 13.22
CA THR A 247 -0.28 -10.12 13.57
C THR A 247 1.02 -10.77 14.05
N ALA A 248 2.15 -10.07 13.98
CA ALA A 248 3.42 -10.43 14.60
C ALA A 248 3.69 -9.53 15.82
N ASP A 249 4.91 -9.52 16.36
CA ASP A 249 5.27 -8.72 17.55
C ASP A 249 5.13 -7.19 17.36
N GLY A 250 5.16 -6.71 16.13
CA GLY A 250 5.02 -5.29 15.80
C GLY A 250 6.28 -4.45 15.97
N GLU A 251 7.43 -5.05 16.27
CA GLU A 251 8.69 -4.34 16.54
C GLU A 251 9.16 -3.57 15.30
N SER A 252 9.29 -4.25 14.16
CA SER A 252 9.70 -3.63 12.90
C SER A 252 8.70 -2.56 12.46
N GLN A 253 7.40 -2.79 12.65
CA GLN A 253 6.38 -1.80 12.34
C GLN A 253 6.54 -0.53 13.16
N ARG A 254 6.79 -0.65 14.48
CA ARG A 254 7.04 0.49 15.36
C ARG A 254 8.27 1.25 14.92
N GLN A 255 9.37 0.55 14.64
CA GLN A 255 10.62 1.17 14.20
C GLN A 255 10.43 1.95 12.89
N LEU A 256 9.80 1.36 11.88
CA LEU A 256 9.53 2.07 10.61
C LEU A 256 8.57 3.25 10.78
N ALA A 257 7.50 3.10 11.57
CA ALA A 257 6.57 4.20 11.83
C ALA A 257 7.28 5.38 12.52
N ALA A 258 8.16 5.11 13.48
CA ALA A 258 8.94 6.13 14.16
C ALA A 258 9.96 6.78 13.21
N SER A 259 10.73 5.99 12.46
CA SER A 259 11.80 6.50 11.61
C SER A 259 11.30 7.20 10.33
N LEU A 260 10.27 6.66 9.68
CA LEU A 260 9.82 7.12 8.34
C LEU A 260 8.59 8.02 8.38
N LEU A 261 7.76 7.92 9.42
CA LEU A 261 6.53 8.72 9.57
C LEU A 261 6.60 9.68 10.77
N HIS A 262 7.65 9.60 11.60
CA HIS A 262 7.76 10.33 12.87
C HIS A 262 6.60 10.05 13.82
N LEU A 263 6.15 8.79 13.87
CA LEU A 263 5.09 8.31 14.76
C LEU A 263 5.64 7.27 15.71
N ASP A 264 5.92 7.70 16.94
CA ASP A 264 6.29 6.81 18.03
C ASP A 264 5.02 6.35 18.76
N ALA A 265 4.44 5.26 18.26
CA ALA A 265 3.20 4.69 18.77
C ALA A 265 3.40 3.21 19.12
N SER A 266 2.70 2.73 20.16
CA SER A 266 2.66 1.30 20.45
C SER A 266 1.96 0.53 19.32
N VAL A 267 2.49 -0.64 19.01
CA VAL A 267 1.86 -1.56 18.06
C VAL A 267 1.19 -2.68 18.85
N GLU A 268 -0.10 -2.86 18.65
CA GLU A 268 -0.88 -3.91 19.28
C GLU A 268 -0.71 -5.23 18.52
N HIS A 269 -0.27 -6.28 19.21
CA HIS A 269 -0.33 -7.62 18.66
C HIS A 269 -1.78 -8.10 18.63
N VAL A 270 -2.26 -8.50 17.44
CA VAL A 270 -3.65 -8.93 17.23
C VAL A 270 -3.70 -10.32 16.58
N LEU A 271 -4.53 -11.19 17.14
CA LEU A 271 -4.83 -12.49 16.54
C LEU A 271 -6.02 -12.37 15.60
N ILE A 272 -5.77 -12.57 14.30
CA ILE A 272 -6.81 -12.50 13.26
C ILE A 272 -6.87 -13.87 12.57
N PRO A 273 -7.62 -14.83 13.10
CA PRO A 273 -7.66 -16.19 12.58
C PRO A 273 -8.55 -16.30 11.33
N SER A 274 -8.06 -16.97 10.30
CA SER A 274 -8.74 -17.25 9.03
C SER A 274 -8.95 -18.76 8.86
N ARG A 275 -9.71 -19.20 7.85
CA ARG A 275 -9.96 -20.63 7.61
C ARG A 275 -8.65 -21.41 7.49
N ARG A 276 -7.67 -20.86 6.79
CA ARG A 276 -6.37 -21.49 6.50
C ARG A 276 -5.40 -21.40 7.68
N THR A 277 -5.50 -20.37 8.51
CA THR A 277 -4.58 -20.20 9.66
C THR A 277 -5.05 -20.93 10.92
N ARG A 278 -6.37 -21.09 11.13
CA ARG A 278 -6.93 -21.93 12.22
C ARG A 278 -6.59 -23.41 12.07
N LEU A 279 -6.38 -23.88 10.85
CA LEU A 279 -6.00 -25.26 10.57
C LEU A 279 -4.49 -25.52 10.79
N ALA A 280 -3.68 -24.46 10.95
CA ALA A 280 -2.24 -24.54 11.12
C ALA A 280 -1.79 -24.38 12.59
N GLU A 281 -2.67 -23.89 13.47
CA GLU A 281 -2.45 -23.84 14.91
C GLU A 281 -3.28 -24.96 15.57
N PRO A 282 -2.68 -26.11 15.92
CA PRO A 282 -3.37 -27.07 16.77
C PRO A 282 -3.55 -26.42 18.15
N ASP A 283 -4.81 -26.21 18.53
CA ASP A 283 -5.33 -26.04 19.89
C ASP A 283 -4.26 -25.81 20.97
N ILE A 284 -3.91 -24.54 21.22
CA ILE A 284 -3.39 -24.16 22.53
C ILE A 284 -4.61 -24.02 23.44
N VAL A 285 -5.03 -25.15 24.01
CA VAL A 285 -5.94 -25.25 25.17
C VAL A 285 -5.14 -25.04 26.44
#